data_AF-A0A3D2XHA6-F1
#
_entry.id   AF-A0A3D2XHA6-F1
#
_cell.length_a   1.000
_cell.length_b   1.000
_cell.length_c   1.000
_cell.angle_alpha   90.00
_cell.angle_beta   90.00
_cell.angle_gamma   90.00
#
_symmetry.space_group_name_H-M   'P 1'
#
loop_
_entity.id
_entity.type
_entity.pdbx_description
1 polymer ?
#
loop_
_entity_poly.entity_id
_entity_poly.type
_entity_poly.pdbx_seq_one_letter_code
_entity_poly.pdbx_strand_id
1 'polypeptide(L)'
;SDGIGSVAANASIRSVDEQFGRIIAALEEKGMRNKVNIIISTDHGFVTKAGKLGVAEFLIQKGLKKDRDSDDIVAAEGALYIKNHDAELIRKVVAALQQEEWVGAIFTKADKAGSMKGWVPGTLSFDAIHWNHPERAADILVDENWNDAKNNTGYAGTSYARGVAGHGGFSPYEVHIALLADGPSFKKAFEGNLPTSNVDIAPTVLSIHHIPAPATMKGRVFTELFTKSKAQPSGAKNERVETSTVVNGITYKLMLDISTIDKYRYINYAKTERVLQ
;
A
#
# COMPACT_ATOMS: atom_id res chain seq x y z
N SER A 1 -20.70 -6.08 10.29
CA SER A 1 -19.44 -5.66 10.94
C SER A 1 -19.48 -4.16 11.13
N ASP A 2 -18.91 -3.66 12.22
CA ASP A 2 -18.82 -2.21 12.46
C ASP A 2 -17.61 -1.63 11.72
N GLY A 3 -17.71 -0.37 11.30
CA GLY A 3 -16.66 0.33 10.55
C GLY A 3 -15.67 1.11 11.42
N ILE A 4 -14.77 1.82 10.75
CA ILE A 4 -13.80 2.74 11.37
C ILE A 4 -14.53 3.77 12.24
N GLY A 5 -14.02 4.00 13.45
CA GLY A 5 -14.56 4.98 14.39
C GLY A 5 -15.78 4.52 15.18
N SER A 6 -16.26 3.28 14.98
CA SER A 6 -17.34 2.69 15.76
C SER A 6 -16.98 2.52 17.26
N VAL A 7 -18.00 2.37 18.10
CA VAL A 7 -17.83 2.10 19.54
C VAL A 7 -16.97 0.85 19.76
N ALA A 8 -17.24 -0.22 19.00
CA ALA A 8 -16.50 -1.47 19.09
C ALA A 8 -15.03 -1.32 18.63
N ALA A 9 -14.78 -0.61 17.52
CA ALA A 9 -13.41 -0.34 17.05
C ALA A 9 -12.62 0.50 18.07
N ASN A 10 -13.20 1.56 18.61
CA ASN A 10 -12.54 2.40 19.62
C ASN A 10 -12.31 1.66 20.94
N ALA A 11 -13.23 0.77 21.34
CA ALA A 11 -13.03 -0.10 22.51
C ALA A 11 -11.86 -1.07 22.28
N SER A 12 -11.72 -1.60 21.07
CA SER A 12 -10.60 -2.49 20.71
C SER A 12 -9.26 -1.75 20.77
N ILE A 13 -9.18 -0.51 20.26
CA ILE A 13 -7.96 0.32 20.36
C ILE A 13 -7.58 0.56 21.82
N ARG A 14 -8.54 0.91 22.68
CA ARG A 14 -8.28 1.07 24.12
C ARG A 14 -7.75 -0.21 24.76
N SER A 15 -8.33 -1.36 24.43
CA SER A 15 -7.87 -2.64 24.96
C SER A 15 -6.43 -2.96 24.51
N VAL A 16 -6.07 -2.65 23.27
CA VAL A 16 -4.70 -2.80 22.77
C VAL A 16 -3.72 -1.89 23.52
N ASP A 17 -4.08 -0.63 23.75
CA ASP A 17 -3.28 0.31 24.55
C ASP A 17 -3.04 -0.21 25.97
N GLU A 18 -4.08 -0.73 26.64
CA GLU A 18 -3.95 -1.38 27.95
C GLU A 18 -2.97 -2.57 27.93
N GLN A 19 -2.98 -3.38 26.87
CA GLN A 19 -2.04 -4.50 26.74
C GLN A 19 -0.60 -4.03 26.52
N PHE A 20 -0.38 -2.95 25.77
CA PHE A 20 0.93 -2.32 25.69
C PHE A 20 1.39 -1.82 27.05
N GLY A 21 0.52 -1.12 27.79
CA GLY A 21 0.79 -0.68 29.16
C GLY A 21 1.23 -1.83 30.08
N ARG A 22 0.56 -2.98 29.98
CA ARG A 22 0.93 -4.19 30.74
C ARG A 22 2.35 -4.68 30.40
N ILE A 23 2.72 -4.69 29.13
CA ILE A 23 4.06 -5.11 28.68
C ILE A 23 5.13 -4.13 29.21
N ILE A 24 4.88 -2.83 29.11
CA ILE A 24 5.80 -1.80 29.61
C ILE A 24 5.99 -1.93 31.13
N ALA A 25 4.91 -2.06 31.90
CA ALA A 25 4.98 -2.23 33.34
C ALA A 25 5.79 -3.47 33.74
N ALA A 26 5.62 -4.60 33.04
CA ALA A 26 6.40 -5.81 33.29
C ALA A 26 7.90 -5.63 32.97
N LEU A 27 8.25 -4.84 31.95
CA LEU A 27 9.64 -4.50 31.66
C LEU A 27 10.25 -3.59 32.72
N GLU A 28 9.47 -2.69 33.31
CA GLU A 28 9.90 -1.81 34.41
C GLU A 28 10.13 -2.59 35.69
N GLU A 29 9.19 -3.44 36.10
CA GLU A 29 9.31 -4.30 37.29
C GLU A 29 10.57 -5.19 37.22
N LYS A 30 10.92 -5.67 36.03
CA LYS A 30 12.13 -6.48 35.79
C LYS A 30 13.41 -5.66 35.61
N GLY A 31 13.36 -4.33 35.71
CA GLY A 31 14.52 -3.46 35.48
C GLY A 31 15.08 -3.52 34.05
N MET A 32 14.24 -3.89 33.08
CA MET A 32 14.59 -4.09 31.66
C MET A 32 14.27 -2.89 30.78
N ARG A 33 13.52 -1.90 31.28
CA ARG A 33 13.04 -0.75 30.50
C ARG A 33 14.13 0.02 29.75
N ASN A 34 15.32 0.14 30.34
CA ASN A 34 16.48 0.84 29.75
C ASN A 34 17.43 -0.09 28.96
N LYS A 35 17.08 -1.37 28.80
CA LYS A 35 17.89 -2.40 28.13
C LYS A 35 17.22 -2.95 26.86
N VAL A 36 15.97 -2.58 26.61
CA VAL A 36 15.15 -3.09 25.50
C VAL A 36 14.76 -1.92 24.61
N ASN A 37 14.87 -2.11 23.30
CA ASN A 37 14.27 -1.25 22.30
C ASN A 37 12.91 -1.83 21.90
N ILE A 38 11.91 -0.97 21.77
CA ILE A 38 10.55 -1.28 21.37
C ILE A 38 10.28 -0.52 20.08
N ILE A 39 9.82 -1.24 19.05
CA ILE A 39 9.35 -0.66 17.79
C ILE A 39 7.91 -1.15 17.59
N ILE A 40 6.98 -0.24 17.40
CA ILE A 40 5.57 -0.51 17.17
C ILE A 40 5.21 0.03 15.79
N SER A 41 4.57 -0.81 14.99
CA SER A 41 4.04 -0.46 13.68
C SER A 41 2.78 -1.30 13.41
N THR A 42 2.17 -1.09 12.26
CA THR A 42 1.09 -1.92 11.71
C THR A 42 1.43 -2.36 10.29
N ASP A 43 0.79 -3.39 9.78
CA ASP A 43 0.95 -3.85 8.40
C ASP A 43 0.36 -2.85 7.39
N HIS A 44 -0.80 -2.28 7.70
CA HIS A 44 -1.49 -1.29 6.89
C HIS A 44 -2.43 -0.40 7.73
N GLY A 45 -2.94 0.65 7.09
CA GLY A 45 -4.05 1.47 7.57
C GLY A 45 -5.41 0.90 7.15
N PHE A 46 -6.44 1.75 7.06
CA PHE A 46 -7.82 1.33 6.81
C PHE A 46 -8.64 2.42 6.12
N VAL A 47 -9.59 2.01 5.29
CA VAL A 47 -10.59 2.87 4.62
C VAL A 47 -12.01 2.38 4.88
N THR A 48 -12.96 3.31 4.82
CA THR A 48 -14.39 2.98 4.73
C THR A 48 -14.66 2.41 3.34
N LYS A 49 -15.51 1.39 3.23
CA LYS A 49 -15.87 0.78 1.94
C LYS A 49 -17.30 1.18 1.58
N ALA A 50 -17.50 1.72 0.38
CA ALA A 50 -18.80 2.19 -0.12
C ALA A 50 -19.22 1.53 -1.45
N GLY A 51 -18.39 0.60 -1.94
CA GLY A 51 -18.59 -0.12 -3.19
C GLY A 51 -19.69 -1.16 -3.14
N LYS A 52 -20.21 -1.47 -4.34
CA LYS A 52 -21.25 -2.49 -4.53
C LYS A 52 -20.89 -3.53 -5.60
N LEU A 53 -19.91 -3.28 -6.44
CA LEU A 53 -19.49 -4.19 -7.52
C LEU A 53 -18.07 -4.67 -7.24
N GLY A 54 -17.83 -5.97 -7.41
CA GLY A 54 -16.51 -6.57 -7.34
C GLY A 54 -15.98 -6.80 -8.75
N VAL A 55 -14.65 -6.88 -8.87
CA VAL A 55 -13.98 -7.02 -10.17
C VAL A 55 -14.44 -8.28 -10.91
N ALA A 56 -14.55 -9.42 -10.23
CA ALA A 56 -14.98 -10.67 -10.86
C ALA A 56 -16.42 -10.57 -11.43
N GLU A 57 -17.36 -10.01 -10.66
CA GLU A 57 -18.73 -9.82 -11.14
C GLU A 57 -18.82 -8.83 -12.29
N PHE A 58 -18.03 -7.76 -12.25
CA PHE A 58 -17.92 -6.82 -13.36
C PHE A 58 -17.45 -7.49 -14.65
N LEU A 59 -16.40 -8.31 -14.58
CA LEU A 59 -15.87 -9.01 -15.76
C LEU A 59 -16.88 -10.00 -16.35
N ILE A 60 -17.67 -10.67 -15.51
CA ILE A 60 -18.77 -11.54 -15.96
C ILE A 60 -19.85 -10.73 -16.66
N GLN A 61 -20.25 -9.59 -16.08
CA GLN A 61 -21.26 -8.71 -16.70
C GLN A 61 -20.83 -8.15 -18.06
N LYS A 62 -19.53 -7.89 -18.25
CA LYS A 62 -18.97 -7.45 -19.54
C LYS A 62 -18.72 -8.60 -20.52
N GLY A 63 -18.98 -9.86 -20.14
CA GLY A 63 -18.69 -11.04 -20.95
C GLY A 63 -17.21 -11.29 -21.17
N LEU A 64 -16.34 -10.72 -20.33
CA LEU A 64 -14.88 -10.91 -20.37
C LEU A 64 -14.44 -12.11 -19.54
N LYS A 65 -15.24 -12.48 -18.55
CA LYS A 65 -15.14 -13.73 -17.77
C LYS A 65 -16.41 -14.54 -17.98
N LYS A 66 -16.30 -15.86 -18.16
CA LYS A 66 -17.45 -16.72 -18.45
C LYS A 66 -18.44 -16.82 -17.29
N ASP A 67 -17.95 -17.17 -16.10
CA ASP A 67 -18.75 -17.33 -14.88
C ASP A 67 -17.82 -17.33 -13.64
N ARG A 68 -18.37 -17.42 -12.42
CA ARG A 68 -17.57 -17.31 -11.19
C ARG A 68 -16.52 -18.42 -11.02
N ASP A 69 -16.79 -19.62 -11.51
CA ASP A 69 -15.99 -20.82 -11.27
C ASP A 69 -15.08 -21.18 -12.46
N SER A 70 -15.24 -20.48 -13.58
CA SER A 70 -14.40 -20.61 -14.76
C SER A 70 -12.94 -20.20 -14.51
N ASP A 71 -12.03 -20.79 -15.30
CA ASP A 71 -10.58 -20.62 -15.18
C ASP A 71 -9.98 -19.69 -16.26
N ASP A 72 -10.81 -19.05 -17.07
CA ASP A 72 -10.42 -18.08 -18.10
C ASP A 72 -9.77 -16.83 -17.49
N ILE A 73 -10.34 -16.34 -16.39
CA ILE A 73 -9.77 -15.31 -15.52
C ILE A 73 -9.99 -15.72 -14.07
N VAL A 74 -8.92 -15.98 -13.32
CA VAL A 74 -9.00 -16.21 -11.87
C VAL A 74 -8.76 -14.87 -11.17
N ALA A 75 -9.75 -14.40 -10.42
CA ALA A 75 -9.66 -13.17 -9.63
C ALA A 75 -9.43 -13.51 -8.15
N ALA A 76 -8.34 -13.00 -7.59
CA ALA A 76 -8.03 -13.04 -6.17
C ALA A 76 -7.92 -11.61 -5.66
N GLU A 77 -9.02 -11.09 -5.10
CA GLU A 77 -9.18 -9.66 -4.80
C GLU A 77 -8.92 -8.82 -6.06
N GLY A 78 -7.96 -7.89 -6.03
CA GLY A 78 -7.54 -7.09 -7.17
C GLY A 78 -6.60 -7.79 -8.16
N ALA A 79 -6.08 -8.98 -7.84
CA ALA A 79 -5.14 -9.70 -8.69
C ALA A 79 -5.87 -10.60 -9.70
N LEU A 80 -5.64 -10.37 -11.00
CA LEU A 80 -6.28 -11.10 -12.09
C LEU A 80 -5.25 -11.95 -12.86
N TYR A 81 -5.45 -13.26 -12.83
CA TYR A 81 -4.64 -14.24 -13.55
C TYR A 81 -5.40 -14.67 -14.79
N ILE A 82 -4.83 -14.42 -15.97
CA ILE A 82 -5.49 -14.65 -17.25
C ILE A 82 -4.95 -15.95 -17.81
N LYS A 83 -5.85 -16.86 -18.20
CA LYS A 83 -5.47 -18.17 -18.75
C LYS A 83 -4.50 -18.02 -19.92
N ASN A 84 -3.41 -18.78 -19.88
CA ASN A 84 -2.33 -18.75 -20.88
C ASN A 84 -1.65 -17.37 -21.06
N HIS A 85 -1.85 -16.41 -20.14
CA HIS A 85 -1.35 -15.04 -20.27
C HIS A 85 -1.76 -14.37 -21.60
N ASP A 86 -3.00 -14.60 -22.04
CA ASP A 86 -3.53 -14.05 -23.31
C ASP A 86 -3.47 -12.51 -23.32
N ALA A 87 -2.55 -11.98 -24.13
CA ALA A 87 -2.29 -10.55 -24.23
C ALA A 87 -3.48 -9.75 -24.79
N GLU A 88 -4.29 -10.32 -25.68
CA GLU A 88 -5.48 -9.64 -26.20
C GLU A 88 -6.57 -9.56 -25.13
N LEU A 89 -6.77 -10.63 -24.36
CA LEU A 89 -7.71 -10.62 -23.26
C LEU A 89 -7.26 -9.65 -22.15
N ILE A 90 -5.96 -9.62 -21.82
CA ILE A 90 -5.41 -8.64 -20.86
C ILE A 90 -5.70 -7.20 -21.32
N ARG A 91 -5.45 -6.87 -22.59
CA ARG A 91 -5.75 -5.54 -23.14
C ARG A 91 -7.24 -5.19 -23.04
N LYS A 92 -8.13 -6.13 -23.38
CA LYS A 92 -9.59 -5.93 -23.29
C LYS A 92 -10.06 -5.71 -21.85
N VAL A 93 -9.52 -6.49 -20.91
CA VAL A 93 -9.83 -6.36 -19.47
C VAL A 93 -9.38 -5.00 -18.94
N VAL A 94 -8.14 -4.59 -19.22
CA VAL A 94 -7.63 -3.27 -18.79
C VAL A 94 -8.46 -2.14 -19.40
N ALA A 95 -8.76 -2.19 -20.71
CA ALA A 95 -9.57 -1.17 -21.36
C ALA A 95 -10.99 -1.07 -20.77
N ALA A 96 -11.61 -2.20 -20.41
CA ALA A 96 -12.92 -2.20 -19.76
C ALA A 96 -12.84 -1.58 -18.36
N LEU A 97 -11.83 -1.93 -17.56
CA LEU A 97 -11.63 -1.39 -16.21
C LEU A 97 -11.32 0.12 -16.20
N GLN A 98 -10.55 0.60 -17.19
CA GLN A 98 -10.18 2.02 -17.30
C GLN A 98 -11.39 2.95 -17.48
N GLN A 99 -12.53 2.45 -17.97
CA GLN A 99 -13.74 3.24 -18.18
C GLN A 99 -14.58 3.43 -16.91
N GLU A 100 -14.35 2.62 -15.87
CA GLU A 100 -15.25 2.54 -14.72
C GLU A 100 -14.80 3.44 -13.56
N GLU A 101 -15.63 4.37 -13.10
CA GLU A 101 -15.25 5.35 -12.05
C GLU A 101 -14.82 4.72 -10.72
N TRP A 102 -15.38 3.55 -10.39
CA TRP A 102 -15.06 2.81 -9.17
C TRP A 102 -13.71 2.07 -9.24
N VAL A 103 -13.09 1.98 -10.42
CA VAL A 103 -11.75 1.42 -10.59
C VAL A 103 -10.69 2.51 -10.38
N GLY A 104 -9.69 2.22 -9.57
CA GLY A 104 -8.54 3.07 -9.31
C GLY A 104 -7.36 2.69 -10.18
N ALA A 105 -6.19 2.58 -9.54
CA ALA A 105 -4.94 2.27 -10.21
C ALA A 105 -4.94 0.87 -10.83
N ILE A 106 -4.36 0.74 -12.03
CA ILE A 106 -4.19 -0.54 -12.72
C ILE A 106 -2.71 -0.74 -13.01
N PHE A 107 -2.20 -1.91 -12.63
CA PHE A 107 -0.82 -2.29 -12.81
C PHE A 107 -0.69 -3.55 -13.67
N THR A 108 0.35 -3.59 -14.49
CA THR A 108 0.72 -4.75 -15.30
C THR A 108 2.23 -4.98 -15.25
N LYS A 109 2.76 -6.02 -15.92
CA LYS A 109 4.22 -6.17 -16.08
C LYS A 109 4.83 -4.95 -16.77
N ALA A 110 6.09 -4.66 -16.51
CA ALA A 110 6.77 -3.51 -17.12
C ALA A 110 6.84 -3.65 -18.66
N ASP A 111 6.73 -2.52 -19.38
CA ASP A 111 6.90 -2.47 -20.85
C ASP A 111 8.33 -2.83 -21.29
N LYS A 112 9.30 -2.55 -20.42
CA LYS A 112 10.71 -2.95 -20.52
C LYS A 112 11.29 -3.12 -19.13
N ALA A 113 12.36 -3.90 -19.00
CA ALA A 113 13.02 -4.15 -17.73
C ALA A 113 13.38 -2.83 -17.00
N GLY A 114 12.95 -2.71 -15.75
CA GLY A 114 13.20 -1.54 -14.90
C GLY A 114 12.31 -0.31 -15.17
N SER A 115 11.39 -0.39 -16.11
CA SER A 115 10.41 0.69 -16.34
C SER A 115 9.35 0.74 -15.26
N MET A 116 8.91 1.95 -14.91
CA MET A 116 7.79 2.15 -14.00
C MET A 116 6.43 2.13 -14.72
N LYS A 117 6.41 2.06 -16.05
CA LYS A 117 5.20 1.98 -16.88
C LYS A 117 4.88 0.53 -17.21
N GLY A 118 3.60 0.20 -17.18
CA GLY A 118 3.14 -1.13 -17.57
C GLY A 118 3.09 -1.30 -19.10
N TRP A 119 3.13 -2.53 -19.57
CA TRP A 119 3.11 -2.84 -21.00
C TRP A 119 1.77 -2.54 -21.66
N VAL A 120 0.67 -2.51 -20.89
CA VAL A 120 -0.64 -2.07 -21.38
C VAL A 120 -0.76 -0.54 -21.23
N PRO A 121 -1.18 0.19 -22.27
CA PRO A 121 -1.35 1.64 -22.21
C PRO A 121 -2.20 2.12 -21.02
N GLY A 122 -1.76 3.19 -20.37
CA GLY A 122 -2.42 3.73 -19.19
C GLY A 122 -2.22 2.93 -17.90
N THR A 123 -1.37 1.89 -17.86
CA THR A 123 -1.04 1.16 -16.63
C THR A 123 0.35 1.52 -16.11
N LEU A 124 0.56 1.36 -14.80
CA LEU A 124 1.91 1.39 -14.21
C LEU A 124 2.45 -0.03 -14.05
N SER A 125 3.76 -0.17 -13.88
CA SER A 125 4.38 -1.50 -13.72
C SER A 125 4.22 -2.03 -12.30
N PHE A 126 4.27 -3.36 -12.13
CA PHE A 126 4.43 -3.97 -10.80
C PHE A 126 5.71 -3.54 -10.08
N ASP A 127 6.78 -3.22 -10.83
CA ASP A 127 8.04 -2.71 -10.26
C ASP A 127 7.90 -1.32 -9.62
N ALA A 128 6.93 -0.53 -10.07
CA ALA A 128 6.63 0.79 -9.51
C ALA A 128 6.12 0.69 -8.06
N ILE A 129 5.51 -0.44 -7.70
CA ILE A 129 4.89 -0.70 -6.40
C ILE A 129 5.51 -1.88 -5.63
N HIS A 130 6.67 -2.36 -6.08
CA HIS A 130 7.39 -3.49 -5.47
C HIS A 130 6.60 -4.81 -5.45
N TRP A 131 5.72 -5.04 -6.44
CA TRP A 131 4.81 -6.18 -6.50
C TRP A 131 5.21 -7.25 -7.54
N ASN A 132 6.38 -7.11 -8.18
CA ASN A 132 6.80 -7.94 -9.32
C ASN A 132 7.45 -9.28 -8.90
N HIS A 133 6.72 -10.15 -8.20
CA HIS A 133 7.23 -11.49 -7.88
C HIS A 133 7.29 -12.36 -9.15
N PRO A 134 8.45 -12.98 -9.48
CA PRO A 134 8.67 -13.63 -10.78
C PRO A 134 7.67 -14.75 -11.10
N GLU A 135 7.23 -15.49 -10.08
CA GLU A 135 6.34 -16.65 -10.25
C GLU A 135 4.90 -16.44 -9.77
N ARG A 136 4.64 -15.36 -9.01
CA ARG A 136 3.38 -15.19 -8.27
C ARG A 136 2.63 -13.90 -8.60
N ALA A 137 3.28 -12.96 -9.30
CA ALA A 137 2.58 -11.79 -9.79
C ALA A 137 1.52 -12.22 -10.82
N ALA A 138 0.33 -11.64 -10.67
CA ALA A 138 -0.76 -11.80 -11.64
C ALA A 138 -0.45 -11.06 -12.96
N ASP A 139 -1.35 -11.12 -13.94
CA ASP A 139 -1.17 -10.36 -15.20
C ASP A 139 -1.63 -8.91 -15.06
N ILE A 140 -2.66 -8.70 -14.24
CA ILE A 140 -3.22 -7.39 -13.90
C ILE A 140 -3.42 -7.33 -12.39
N LEU A 141 -2.98 -6.24 -11.76
CA LEU A 141 -3.42 -5.85 -10.42
C LEU A 141 -4.28 -4.61 -10.55
N VAL A 142 -5.50 -4.64 -10.04
CA VAL A 142 -6.41 -3.50 -10.01
C VAL A 142 -6.71 -3.13 -8.56
N ASP A 143 -6.59 -1.83 -8.29
CA ASP A 143 -7.05 -1.21 -7.05
C ASP A 143 -8.44 -0.62 -7.28
N GLU A 144 -9.32 -0.68 -6.29
CA GLU A 144 -10.54 0.12 -6.30
C GLU A 144 -10.22 1.61 -6.09
N ASN A 145 -10.99 2.49 -6.72
CA ASN A 145 -10.79 3.91 -6.57
C ASN A 145 -11.06 4.33 -5.12
N TRP A 146 -10.60 5.51 -4.73
CA TRP A 146 -10.82 6.06 -3.40
C TRP A 146 -10.95 7.58 -3.44
N ASN A 147 -11.52 8.16 -2.39
CA ASN A 147 -11.60 9.60 -2.19
C ASN A 147 -11.54 9.96 -0.68
N ASP A 148 -11.52 11.27 -0.39
CA ASP A 148 -11.41 11.82 0.96
C ASP A 148 -12.77 11.90 1.69
N ALA A 149 -13.84 11.30 1.16
CA ALA A 149 -15.14 11.35 1.80
C ALA A 149 -15.07 10.75 3.20
N LYS A 150 -15.73 11.43 4.14
CA LYS A 150 -15.77 11.02 5.54
C LYS A 150 -16.94 10.08 5.80
N ASN A 151 -16.71 9.09 6.66
CA ASN A 151 -17.78 8.25 7.16
C ASN A 151 -18.63 8.98 8.23
N ASN A 152 -19.70 8.33 8.71
CA ASN A 152 -20.63 8.90 9.70
C ASN A 152 -20.00 9.23 11.07
N THR A 153 -18.76 8.79 11.31
CA THR A 153 -17.98 9.07 12.53
C THR A 153 -16.87 10.11 12.30
N GLY A 154 -16.78 10.69 11.09
CA GLY A 154 -15.88 11.79 10.77
C GLY A 154 -14.49 11.39 10.24
N TYR A 155 -14.20 10.10 10.10
CA TYR A 155 -12.93 9.62 9.55
C TYR A 155 -12.96 9.70 8.02
N ALA A 156 -11.94 10.35 7.44
CA ALA A 156 -11.76 10.46 6.00
C ALA A 156 -11.17 9.17 5.40
N GLY A 157 -11.37 8.99 4.10
CA GLY A 157 -10.92 7.81 3.37
C GLY A 157 -12.06 6.85 3.09
N THR A 158 -12.54 6.90 1.86
CA THR A 158 -13.57 6.01 1.34
C THR A 158 -13.10 5.36 0.04
N SER A 159 -13.06 4.03 0.03
CA SER A 159 -12.81 3.21 -1.14
C SER A 159 -14.11 2.74 -1.77
N TYR A 160 -14.09 2.57 -3.09
CA TYR A 160 -15.18 1.98 -3.87
C TYR A 160 -15.17 0.44 -3.85
N ALA A 161 -14.37 -0.19 -2.98
CA ALA A 161 -14.43 -1.62 -2.69
C ALA A 161 -15.70 -2.01 -1.92
N ARG A 162 -16.10 -3.28 -2.02
CA ARG A 162 -17.25 -3.84 -1.29
C ARG A 162 -16.95 -4.08 0.19
N GLY A 163 -17.94 -3.83 1.05
CA GLY A 163 -17.88 -4.12 2.48
C GLY A 163 -18.21 -2.89 3.32
N VAL A 164 -17.88 -2.93 4.61
CA VAL A 164 -18.08 -1.80 5.54
C VAL A 164 -16.81 -0.98 5.70
N ALA A 165 -15.68 -1.66 5.87
CA ALA A 165 -14.35 -1.08 5.95
C ALA A 165 -13.32 -2.16 5.58
N GLY A 166 -12.11 -1.76 5.21
CA GLY A 166 -11.01 -2.68 4.96
C GLY A 166 -9.76 -1.96 4.52
N HIS A 167 -8.90 -2.69 3.84
CA HIS A 167 -7.63 -2.23 3.29
C HIS A 167 -7.36 -2.98 1.97
N GLY A 168 -6.17 -2.78 1.41
CA GLY A 168 -5.66 -3.48 0.22
C GLY A 168 -5.36 -2.54 -0.96
N GLY A 169 -5.78 -1.29 -0.88
CA GLY A 169 -5.57 -0.27 -1.92
C GLY A 169 -4.40 0.66 -1.66
N PHE A 170 -4.26 1.63 -2.56
CA PHE A 170 -3.18 2.62 -2.57
C PHE A 170 -3.65 4.01 -2.10
N SER A 171 -4.68 4.08 -1.26
CA SER A 171 -5.05 5.34 -0.61
C SER A 171 -4.01 5.72 0.47
N PRO A 172 -3.81 7.01 0.76
CA PRO A 172 -2.92 7.43 1.84
C PRO A 172 -3.42 6.94 3.21
N TYR A 173 -4.72 6.66 3.36
CA TYR A 173 -5.32 6.13 4.58
C TYR A 173 -5.00 4.64 4.82
N GLU A 174 -4.62 3.91 3.77
CA GLU A 174 -4.20 2.50 3.84
C GLU A 174 -2.68 2.36 3.87
N VAL A 175 -1.96 3.22 3.15
CA VAL A 175 -0.50 3.13 3.01
C VAL A 175 0.25 3.84 4.14
N HIS A 176 -0.28 4.96 4.65
CA HIS A 176 0.35 5.69 5.75
C HIS A 176 -0.01 5.07 7.10
N ILE A 177 1.02 4.57 7.79
CA ILE A 177 0.91 3.81 9.03
C ILE A 177 1.72 4.45 10.15
N ALA A 178 1.34 4.18 11.39
CA ALA A 178 2.09 4.63 12.55
C ALA A 178 3.40 3.84 12.70
N LEU A 179 4.49 4.54 13.00
CA LEU A 179 5.76 3.97 13.44
C LEU A 179 6.18 4.67 14.73
N LEU A 180 6.27 3.92 15.82
CA LEU A 180 6.74 4.40 17.12
C LEU A 180 7.98 3.61 17.51
N ALA A 181 8.99 4.29 18.03
CA ALA A 181 10.22 3.67 18.49
C ALA A 181 10.66 4.28 19.82
N ASP A 182 11.03 3.42 20.76
CA ASP A 182 11.47 3.82 22.10
C ASP A 182 12.52 2.85 22.64
N GLY A 183 13.48 3.36 23.42
CA GLY A 183 14.51 2.55 24.07
C GLY A 183 15.89 3.22 24.07
N PRO A 184 16.92 2.53 24.58
CA PRO A 184 18.27 3.10 24.72
C PRO A 184 18.91 3.52 23.39
N SER A 185 18.50 2.94 22.26
CA SER A 185 19.03 3.27 20.95
C SER A 185 18.37 4.51 20.32
N PHE A 186 17.16 4.88 20.74
CA PHE A 186 16.33 5.90 20.08
C PHE A 186 16.30 7.23 20.83
N LYS A 187 16.22 8.33 20.08
CA LYS A 187 16.05 9.68 20.63
C LYS A 187 14.74 9.75 21.42
N LYS A 188 14.77 10.48 22.55
CA LYS A 188 13.55 10.76 23.33
C LYS A 188 12.86 12.00 22.77
N ALA A 189 11.53 12.01 22.84
CA ALA A 189 10.69 13.15 22.45
C ALA A 189 11.06 13.72 21.07
N PHE A 190 11.24 12.82 20.09
CA PHE A 190 11.60 13.17 18.72
C PHE A 190 10.51 12.67 17.76
N GLU A 191 10.11 13.54 16.85
CA GLU A 191 9.25 13.22 15.71
C GLU A 191 10.00 13.60 14.43
N GLY A 192 9.96 12.71 13.44
CA GLY A 192 10.62 12.90 12.15
C GLY A 192 9.63 12.73 11.01
N ASN A 193 9.80 13.53 9.96
CA ASN A 193 8.91 13.54 8.79
C ASN A 193 9.55 12.86 7.56
N LEU A 194 10.63 12.10 7.77
CA LEU A 194 11.24 11.34 6.69
C LEU A 194 10.38 10.11 6.39
N PRO A 195 10.11 9.80 5.11
CA PRO A 195 9.35 8.61 4.75
C PRO A 195 10.07 7.35 5.23
N THR A 196 9.27 6.43 5.77
CA THR A 196 9.70 5.12 6.26
C THR A 196 8.70 4.06 5.78
N SER A 197 9.12 2.79 5.79
CA SER A 197 8.23 1.66 5.53
C SER A 197 8.62 0.46 6.40
N ASN A 198 7.73 -0.51 6.52
CA ASN A 198 7.97 -1.75 7.28
C ASN A 198 9.25 -2.48 6.83
N VAL A 199 9.66 -2.35 5.56
CA VAL A 199 10.92 -2.94 5.04
C VAL A 199 12.18 -2.40 5.70
N ASP A 200 12.12 -1.24 6.35
CA ASP A 200 13.24 -0.58 7.02
C ASP A 200 13.43 -1.04 8.48
N ILE A 201 12.41 -1.69 9.06
CA ILE A 201 12.44 -2.15 10.45
C ILE A 201 13.57 -3.18 10.66
N ALA A 202 13.64 -4.20 9.80
CA ALA A 202 14.63 -5.27 9.95
C ALA A 202 16.09 -4.77 9.81
N PRO A 203 16.46 -3.98 8.78
CA PRO A 203 17.79 -3.35 8.72
C PRO A 203 18.10 -2.50 9.95
N THR A 204 17.12 -1.78 10.50
CA THR A 204 17.29 -0.97 11.71
C THR A 204 17.61 -1.84 12.92
N VAL A 205 16.88 -2.94 13.13
CA VAL A 205 17.15 -3.90 14.22
C VAL A 205 18.55 -4.51 14.09
N LEU A 206 18.94 -4.94 12.89
CA LEU A 206 20.29 -5.47 12.65
C LEU A 206 21.37 -4.43 12.97
N SER A 207 21.16 -3.18 12.57
CA SER A 207 22.09 -2.08 12.85
C SER A 207 22.25 -1.82 14.36
N ILE A 208 21.17 -1.91 15.16
CA ILE A 208 21.22 -1.79 16.62
C ILE A 208 22.11 -2.87 17.23
N HIS A 209 22.07 -4.08 16.68
CA HIS A 209 22.86 -5.22 17.14
C HIS A 209 24.24 -5.35 16.49
N HIS A 210 24.66 -4.37 15.69
CA HIS A 210 25.92 -4.40 14.93
C HIS A 210 26.05 -5.61 14.00
N ILE A 211 24.93 -6.10 13.48
CA ILE A 211 24.87 -7.19 12.51
C ILE A 211 24.75 -6.56 11.11
N PRO A 212 25.58 -6.95 10.13
CA PRO A 212 25.47 -6.44 8.77
C PRO A 212 24.15 -6.90 8.13
N ALA A 213 23.41 -5.97 7.54
CA ALA A 213 22.22 -6.29 6.77
C ALA A 213 22.60 -7.01 5.45
N PRO A 214 21.93 -8.13 5.09
CA PRO A 214 22.13 -8.75 3.79
C PRO A 214 21.84 -7.79 2.64
N ALA A 215 22.62 -7.87 1.56
CA ALA A 215 22.44 -7.01 0.38
C ALA A 215 21.08 -7.20 -0.34
N THR A 216 20.37 -8.29 -0.03
CA THR A 216 19.02 -8.56 -0.52
C THR A 216 17.94 -7.73 0.19
N MET A 217 18.20 -7.22 1.40
CA MET A 217 17.29 -6.31 2.09
C MET A 217 17.19 -4.99 1.32
N LYS A 218 15.96 -4.51 1.14
CA LYS A 218 15.66 -3.31 0.36
C LYS A 218 15.34 -2.09 1.21
N GLY A 219 15.20 -2.25 2.53
CA GLY A 219 14.99 -1.12 3.43
C GLY A 219 16.30 -0.44 3.86
N ARG A 220 16.17 0.79 4.34
CA ARG A 220 17.23 1.57 4.97
C ARG A 220 17.21 1.42 6.48
N VAL A 221 18.25 1.93 7.13
CA VAL A 221 18.27 2.09 8.59
C VAL A 221 17.65 3.44 8.95
N PHE A 222 16.87 3.50 10.02
CA PHE A 222 16.32 4.73 10.62
C PHE A 222 17.39 5.54 11.37
N THR A 223 18.48 5.89 10.72
CA THR A 223 19.63 6.55 11.37
C THR A 223 19.25 7.89 12.00
N GLU A 224 18.22 8.56 11.48
CA GLU A 224 17.64 9.79 12.03
C GLU A 224 17.00 9.59 13.42
N LEU A 225 16.54 8.38 13.75
CA LEU A 225 15.89 8.08 15.03
C LEU A 225 16.90 7.76 16.15
N PHE A 226 18.14 7.44 15.82
CA PHE A 226 19.12 7.00 16.82
C PHE A 226 19.71 8.14 17.66
N THR A 227 19.95 7.88 18.95
CA THR A 227 20.60 8.83 19.88
C THR A 227 22.02 9.20 19.46
N LYS A 228 22.75 8.25 18.87
CA LYS A 228 24.16 8.38 18.47
C LYS A 228 24.36 7.91 17.04
N SER A 229 23.84 8.64 16.07
CA SER A 229 24.16 8.41 14.66
C SER A 229 25.13 9.45 14.12
N LYS A 230 26.22 8.97 13.48
CA LYS A 230 27.10 9.81 12.66
C LYS A 230 26.56 10.00 11.23
N ALA A 231 25.67 9.13 10.79
CA ALA A 231 25.06 9.19 9.47
C ALA A 231 23.69 9.86 9.56
N GLN A 232 23.49 10.91 8.76
CA GLN A 232 22.16 11.48 8.52
C GLN A 232 21.71 11.05 7.13
N PRO A 233 20.45 10.60 6.98
CA PRO A 233 19.93 10.31 5.65
C PRO A 233 19.86 11.60 4.83
N SER A 234 19.84 11.47 3.51
CA SER A 234 19.51 12.61 2.66
C SER A 234 18.11 13.12 3.01
N GLY A 235 17.84 14.41 2.70
CA GLY A 235 16.46 14.89 2.69
C GLY A 235 15.59 14.07 1.74
N ALA A 236 14.29 13.99 2.04
CA ALA A 236 13.33 13.34 1.19
C ALA A 236 13.01 14.19 -0.06
N LYS A 237 12.75 13.54 -1.18
CA LYS A 237 12.21 14.17 -2.39
C LYS A 237 10.87 13.55 -2.73
N ASN A 238 9.99 14.32 -3.37
CA ASN A 238 8.74 13.80 -3.91
C ASN A 238 8.85 13.68 -5.42
N GLU A 239 8.37 12.57 -5.93
CA GLU A 239 8.36 12.20 -7.34
C GLU A 239 6.96 11.72 -7.71
N ARG A 240 6.59 11.93 -8.98
CA ARG A 240 5.34 11.42 -9.53
C ARG A 240 5.62 10.61 -10.76
N VAL A 241 4.98 9.46 -10.86
CA VAL A 241 5.00 8.62 -12.05
C VAL A 241 3.62 8.58 -12.64
N GLU A 242 3.53 8.99 -13.91
CA GLU A 242 2.26 9.20 -14.58
C GLU A 242 2.17 8.39 -15.88
N THR A 243 0.95 7.97 -16.18
CA THR A 243 0.57 7.29 -17.41
C THR A 243 -0.85 7.69 -17.77
N SER A 244 -1.19 7.63 -19.06
CA SER A 244 -2.53 7.91 -19.53
C SER A 244 -2.84 7.13 -20.80
N THR A 245 -4.13 6.96 -21.05
CA THR A 245 -4.65 6.40 -22.31
C THR A 245 -6.05 6.93 -22.58
N VAL A 246 -6.49 6.81 -23.83
CA VAL A 246 -7.85 7.13 -24.25
C VAL A 246 -8.56 5.84 -24.61
N VAL A 247 -9.71 5.59 -23.98
CA VAL A 247 -10.57 4.43 -24.25
C VAL A 247 -12.00 4.92 -24.43
N ASN A 248 -12.59 4.68 -25.59
CA ASN A 248 -13.99 5.04 -25.90
C ASN A 248 -14.37 6.49 -25.55
N GLY A 249 -13.49 7.45 -25.87
CA GLY A 249 -13.72 8.87 -25.58
C GLY A 249 -13.48 9.27 -24.12
N ILE A 250 -13.00 8.36 -23.26
CA ILE A 250 -12.59 8.67 -21.88
C ILE A 250 -11.08 8.69 -21.82
N THR A 251 -10.50 9.79 -21.36
CA THR A 251 -9.08 9.85 -20.99
C THR A 251 -8.91 9.34 -19.57
N TYR A 252 -8.31 8.16 -19.41
CA TYR A 252 -7.88 7.63 -18.11
C TYR A 252 -6.47 8.12 -17.82
N LYS A 253 -6.26 8.71 -16.65
CA LYS A 253 -4.95 9.13 -16.14
C LYS A 253 -4.68 8.44 -14.81
N LEU A 254 -3.50 7.87 -14.65
CA LEU A 254 -3.03 7.27 -13.41
C LEU A 254 -1.72 7.95 -12.99
N MET A 255 -1.67 8.36 -11.73
CA MET A 255 -0.51 8.94 -11.07
C MET A 255 -0.18 8.13 -9.81
N LEU A 256 1.11 7.87 -9.60
CA LEU A 256 1.67 7.31 -8.38
C LEU A 256 2.58 8.36 -7.73
N ASP A 257 2.23 8.77 -6.52
CA ASP A 257 3.01 9.72 -5.72
C ASP A 257 3.97 8.95 -4.83
N ILE A 258 5.25 9.31 -4.90
CA ILE A 258 6.35 8.57 -4.28
C ILE A 258 7.24 9.56 -3.54
N SER A 259 7.64 9.23 -2.32
CA SER A 259 8.76 9.89 -1.67
C SER A 259 10.04 9.06 -1.81
N THR A 260 11.17 9.71 -2.00
CA THR A 260 12.48 9.07 -2.16
C THR A 260 13.49 9.59 -1.13
N ILE A 261 14.31 8.68 -0.61
CA ILE A 261 15.52 8.99 0.18
C ILE A 261 16.64 8.19 -0.44
N ASP A 262 17.67 8.87 -0.94
CA ASP A 262 18.75 8.25 -1.72
C ASP A 262 18.21 7.35 -2.85
N LYS A 263 18.32 6.02 -2.69
CA LYS A 263 17.83 5.00 -3.63
C LYS A 263 16.51 4.34 -3.21
N TYR A 264 16.01 4.66 -2.03
CA TYR A 264 14.83 4.04 -1.42
C TYR A 264 13.57 4.80 -1.84
N ARG A 265 12.51 4.07 -2.18
CA ARG A 265 11.23 4.63 -2.64
C ARG A 265 10.12 4.20 -1.71
N TYR A 266 9.24 5.13 -1.39
CA TYR A 266 8.10 4.96 -0.51
C TYR A 266 6.86 5.43 -1.26
N ILE A 267 5.88 4.55 -1.39
CA ILE A 267 4.62 4.89 -2.05
C ILE A 267 3.80 5.73 -1.07
N ASN A 268 3.32 6.88 -1.52
CA ASN A 268 2.44 7.72 -0.70
C ASN A 268 0.98 7.39 -1.00
N TYR A 269 0.62 7.38 -2.28
CA TYR A 269 -0.69 6.94 -2.77
C TYR A 269 -0.68 6.80 -4.30
N ALA A 270 -1.68 6.13 -4.85
CA ALA A 270 -2.01 6.18 -6.27
C ALA A 270 -3.35 6.89 -6.46
N LYS A 271 -3.50 7.66 -7.54
CA LYS A 271 -4.74 8.38 -7.86
C LYS A 271 -5.04 8.31 -9.34
N THR A 272 -6.33 8.17 -9.65
CA THR A 272 -6.81 8.18 -11.02
C THR A 272 -7.77 9.31 -11.29
N GLU A 273 -7.70 9.84 -12.50
CA GLU A 273 -8.64 10.83 -13.03
C GLU A 273 -9.20 10.34 -14.37
N ARG A 274 -10.46 10.66 -14.62
CA ARG A 274 -11.13 10.37 -15.88
C ARG A 274 -11.73 11.65 -16.44
N VAL A 275 -11.47 11.92 -17.71
CA VAL A 275 -12.00 13.09 -18.41
C VAL A 275 -12.71 12.63 -19.67
N LEU A 276 -14.00 12.94 -19.78
CA LEU A 276 -14.77 12.79 -21.02
C LEU A 276 -14.21 13.76 -22.07
N GLN A 277 -13.93 13.24 -23.25
CA GLN A 277 -13.51 14.02 -24.41
C GLN A 277 -14.69 14.63 -25.15
#